data_AF-A0A7X2FXV8-F1
#
_entry.id   AF-A0A7X2FXV8-F1
#
_cell.length_a   1.000
_cell.length_b   1.000
_cell.length_c   1.000
_cell.angle_alpha   90.00
_cell.angle_beta   90.00
_cell.angle_gamma   90.00
#
_symmetry.space_group_name_H-M   'P 1'
#
loop_
_entity.id
_entity.type
_entity.pdbx_description
1 polymer ?
#
loop_
_entity_poly.entity_id
_entity_poly.type
_entity_poly.pdbx_seq_one_letter_code
_entity_poly.pdbx_strand_id
1 'polypeptide(L)'
;MSGLTDQNLPPEGDDEDVAEDWESMLDSEGGEGGGDGDGEDDDLAAEWETMMDGDDDDGGGGETTRVLNQDEIDSLLGFDDDGDDMGEQSGIQAILNSAMVSYERLPMLEVVFDRLVRMMSTSLRNFTSDNVEVSLDNILSLRFGDYLNSIPLPAMLGVFKAEEWDNYGLLTIDSALIYSIVDVLLGGRRGTAAMRIEGRPYTTIERNLVERMIHVVLDDLSAAFDPLSPVAFRFDRLETNPRFATISRPSNAAICAKLRIDMEDRGGRLELLIPYATLEPVRELLLQMFMGEKFGRDSIWETHLAQELWLTDIDLGAVLDQQTLSLQDILALKVGDRLMLNATPDSRVALRCGDIELFKGKMGRRNGQIAIRIDEKAKPRDRAQG
;
A
#
# COMPACT_ATOMS: atom_id res chain seq x y z
N MET A 1 -23.79 -64.23 14.20
CA MET A 1 -24.77 -64.47 15.27
C MET A 1 -24.94 -63.16 16.01
N SER A 2 -26.01 -62.41 15.75
CA SER A 2 -27.27 -62.40 16.55
C SER A 2 -27.00 -62.11 18.03
N GLY A 3 -27.59 -61.12 18.69
CA GLY A 3 -28.59 -60.12 18.30
C GLY A 3 -29.05 -59.30 19.53
N LEU A 4 -29.78 -58.23 19.22
CA LEU A 4 -30.69 -57.36 20.00
C LEU A 4 -30.84 -57.53 21.52
N THR A 5 -30.80 -56.40 22.25
CA THR A 5 -31.97 -55.92 23.03
C THR A 5 -31.92 -54.39 23.24
N ASP A 6 -33.13 -53.84 23.41
CA ASP A 6 -33.66 -52.48 23.26
C ASP A 6 -33.81 -51.73 24.62
N GLN A 7 -34.23 -50.45 24.59
CA GLN A 7 -34.66 -49.50 25.65
C GLN A 7 -33.63 -48.40 26.03
N ASN A 8 -33.93 -47.10 26.13
CA ASN A 8 -35.18 -46.31 26.02
C ASN A 8 -34.79 -44.80 25.85
N LEU A 9 -35.48 -44.05 24.98
CA LEU A 9 -35.37 -42.58 24.82
C LEU A 9 -36.25 -41.83 25.85
N PRO A 10 -35.94 -40.56 26.19
CA PRO A 10 -36.92 -39.55 26.59
C PRO A 10 -37.14 -38.47 25.50
N PRO A 11 -38.25 -37.70 25.59
CA PRO A 11 -38.97 -37.18 24.42
C PRO A 11 -38.59 -35.75 23.99
N GLU A 12 -38.96 -35.44 22.75
CA GLU A 12 -39.10 -34.10 22.17
C GLU A 12 -40.19 -33.31 22.92
N GLY A 13 -39.92 -32.03 23.21
CA GLY A 13 -40.83 -31.13 23.92
C GLY A 13 -41.05 -29.83 23.14
N ASP A 14 -42.26 -29.76 22.57
CA ASP A 14 -43.17 -28.66 22.25
C ASP A 14 -42.71 -27.18 22.40
N ASP A 15 -42.73 -26.45 21.28
CA ASP A 15 -42.51 -25.01 21.13
C ASP A 15 -43.77 -24.15 21.48
N GLU A 16 -44.72 -24.65 22.28
CA GLU A 16 -45.97 -23.95 22.61
C GLU A 16 -45.97 -23.22 23.97
N ASP A 17 -45.02 -23.49 24.87
CA ASP A 17 -45.01 -22.94 26.24
C ASP A 17 -44.41 -21.51 26.38
N VAL A 18 -43.82 -20.93 25.33
CA VAL A 18 -43.18 -19.60 25.39
C VAL A 18 -44.14 -18.48 24.98
N ALA A 19 -45.26 -18.80 24.32
CA ALA A 19 -46.24 -17.80 23.88
C ALA A 19 -47.22 -17.39 25.00
N GLU A 20 -47.56 -18.30 25.92
CA GLU A 20 -48.51 -18.04 27.01
C GLU A 20 -47.91 -17.15 28.13
N ASP A 21 -46.58 -17.12 28.28
CA ASP A 21 -45.90 -16.31 29.30
C ASP A 21 -45.87 -14.80 28.92
N TRP A 22 -45.92 -14.47 27.63
CA TRP A 22 -45.94 -13.09 27.13
C TRP A 22 -47.35 -12.47 27.08
N GLU A 23 -48.40 -13.26 26.87
CA GLU A 23 -49.80 -12.78 26.95
C GLU A 23 -50.22 -12.50 28.40
N SER A 24 -49.67 -13.23 29.38
CA SER A 24 -49.98 -13.01 30.80
C SER A 24 -49.37 -11.73 31.40
N MET A 25 -48.36 -11.13 30.74
CA MET A 25 -47.76 -9.85 31.16
C MET A 25 -48.50 -8.63 30.61
N LEU A 26 -49.26 -8.77 29.51
CA LEU A 26 -49.98 -7.65 28.89
C LEU A 26 -51.36 -7.38 29.50
N ASP A 27 -51.89 -8.32 30.29
CA ASP A 27 -53.25 -8.25 30.84
C ASP A 27 -53.32 -7.82 32.33
N SER A 28 -52.22 -7.29 32.90
CA SER A 28 -52.15 -6.93 34.33
C SER A 28 -51.99 -5.45 34.70
N GLU A 29 -52.03 -4.51 33.75
CA GLU A 29 -52.10 -3.08 34.06
C GLU A 29 -53.39 -2.42 33.56
N GLY A 30 -54.48 -2.71 34.27
CA GLY A 30 -55.74 -1.97 34.16
C GLY A 30 -56.56 -2.07 35.44
N GLY A 31 -56.49 -1.06 36.31
CA GLY A 31 -57.35 -0.99 37.50
C GLY A 31 -57.02 0.05 38.57
N GLU A 32 -57.44 1.30 38.32
CA GLU A 32 -58.01 2.29 39.24
C GLU A 32 -57.24 2.84 40.48
N GLY A 33 -57.02 4.15 40.45
CA GLY A 33 -56.81 5.01 41.62
C GLY A 33 -56.75 6.50 41.23
N GLY A 34 -57.89 7.20 41.35
CA GLY A 34 -58.09 8.56 40.79
C GLY A 34 -57.42 9.73 41.52
N GLY A 35 -57.44 10.88 40.84
CA GLY A 35 -57.11 12.20 41.39
C GLY A 35 -56.87 13.26 40.30
N ASP A 36 -57.83 14.17 40.17
CA ASP A 36 -57.94 15.44 39.41
C ASP A 36 -56.69 16.04 38.70
N GLY A 37 -56.90 16.56 37.48
CA GLY A 37 -56.00 17.50 36.81
C GLY A 37 -56.37 17.81 35.36
N ASP A 38 -57.23 18.83 35.19
CA ASP A 38 -57.46 19.76 34.08
C ASP A 38 -57.06 19.42 32.62
N GLY A 39 -58.01 19.67 31.72
CA GLY A 39 -57.92 19.42 30.28
C GLY A 39 -57.22 20.53 29.49
N GLU A 40 -56.58 20.10 28.40
CA GLU A 40 -56.04 20.98 27.35
C GLU A 40 -55.94 20.30 25.96
N ASP A 41 -56.51 19.11 25.75
CA ASP A 41 -56.35 18.37 24.47
C ASP A 41 -57.55 18.44 23.51
N ASP A 42 -58.75 18.83 23.97
CA ASP A 42 -59.96 18.88 23.12
C ASP A 42 -60.12 20.21 22.35
N ASP A 43 -59.44 21.29 22.74
CA ASP A 43 -59.53 22.60 22.07
C ASP A 43 -58.64 22.71 20.82
N LEU A 44 -57.60 21.88 20.71
CA LEU A 44 -56.67 21.91 19.57
C LEU A 44 -57.23 21.21 18.32
N ALA A 45 -58.09 20.20 18.49
CA ALA A 45 -58.71 19.47 17.38
C ALA A 45 -59.79 20.31 16.66
N ALA A 46 -60.53 21.13 17.40
CA ALA A 46 -61.57 22.01 16.84
C ALA A 46 -60.99 23.23 16.09
N GLU A 47 -59.79 23.69 16.46
CA GLU A 47 -59.09 24.78 15.76
C GLU A 47 -58.55 24.33 14.39
N TRP A 48 -58.16 23.06 14.27
CA TRP A 48 -57.62 22.48 13.03
C TRP A 48 -58.70 22.21 11.97
N GLU A 49 -59.91 21.83 12.38
CA GLU A 49 -61.03 21.58 11.46
C GLU A 49 -61.57 22.86 10.81
N THR A 50 -61.39 24.01 11.48
CA THR A 50 -61.87 25.31 11.00
C THR A 50 -60.91 25.97 9.99
N MET A 51 -59.66 25.50 9.90
CA MET A 51 -58.65 26.05 8.98
C MET A 51 -58.62 25.41 7.59
N MET A 52 -59.37 24.33 7.35
CA MET A 52 -59.33 23.61 6.06
C MET A 52 -60.49 23.92 5.09
N ASP A 53 -61.45 24.78 5.44
CA ASP A 53 -62.58 25.10 4.57
C ASP A 53 -62.73 26.61 4.35
N GLY A 54 -62.10 27.13 3.28
CA GLY A 54 -62.19 28.53 2.87
C GLY A 54 -61.41 28.83 1.57
N ASP A 55 -62.15 29.01 0.48
CA ASP A 55 -61.72 29.30 -0.90
C ASP A 55 -60.82 30.54 -1.11
N ASP A 56 -59.96 30.42 -2.13
CA ASP A 56 -59.42 31.38 -3.13
C ASP A 56 -59.06 32.84 -2.75
N ASP A 57 -57.77 33.20 -2.85
CA ASP A 57 -57.17 34.12 -3.87
C ASP A 57 -55.83 34.77 -3.41
N ASP A 58 -54.89 34.85 -4.36
CA ASP A 58 -53.68 35.71 -4.48
C ASP A 58 -52.51 35.70 -3.45
N GLY A 59 -51.29 35.47 -3.98
CA GLY A 59 -50.07 36.20 -3.56
C GLY A 59 -49.02 35.56 -2.63
N GLY A 60 -47.99 34.93 -3.22
CA GLY A 60 -46.58 35.17 -2.87
C GLY A 60 -45.91 34.50 -1.63
N GLY A 61 -45.08 33.48 -1.91
CA GLY A 61 -43.73 33.29 -1.35
C GLY A 61 -43.55 32.78 0.09
N GLY A 62 -43.07 31.54 0.23
CA GLY A 62 -42.46 31.03 1.47
C GLY A 62 -42.37 29.50 1.52
N GLU A 63 -41.18 28.97 1.80
CA GLU A 63 -40.78 27.55 1.79
C GLU A 63 -41.76 26.59 2.48
N THR A 64 -42.23 25.59 1.73
CA THR A 64 -42.84 24.38 2.28
C THR A 64 -41.80 23.27 2.34
N THR A 65 -41.58 22.72 3.53
CA THR A 65 -40.91 21.43 3.77
C THR A 65 -41.56 20.37 2.88
N ARG A 66 -40.96 20.11 1.72
CA ARG A 66 -41.51 19.24 0.70
C ARG A 66 -41.42 17.80 1.20
N VAL A 67 -42.56 17.23 1.58
CA VAL A 67 -42.70 15.79 1.85
C VAL A 67 -42.45 15.09 0.51
N LEU A 68 -41.34 14.35 0.43
CA LEU A 68 -40.96 13.64 -0.79
C LEU A 68 -41.99 12.54 -1.04
N ASN A 69 -42.48 12.47 -2.29
CA ASN A 69 -43.35 11.38 -2.70
C ASN A 69 -42.55 10.07 -2.78
N GLN A 70 -43.24 8.93 -2.64
CA GLN A 70 -42.63 7.60 -2.64
C GLN A 70 -41.71 7.37 -3.87
N ASP A 71 -42.06 7.94 -5.03
CA ASP A 71 -41.23 7.88 -6.24
C ASP A 71 -39.90 8.67 -6.14
N GLU A 72 -39.87 9.78 -5.38
CA GLU A 72 -38.65 10.57 -5.11
C GLU A 72 -37.80 9.90 -4.01
N ILE A 73 -38.42 9.13 -3.11
CA ILE A 73 -37.73 8.32 -2.09
C ILE A 73 -37.07 7.10 -2.74
N ASP A 74 -37.76 6.44 -3.67
CA ASP A 74 -37.27 5.23 -4.35
C ASP A 74 -36.10 5.56 -5.29
N SER A 75 -36.11 6.73 -5.93
CA SER A 75 -34.99 7.23 -6.74
C SER A 75 -33.78 7.71 -5.91
N LEU A 76 -33.98 8.02 -4.63
CA LEU A 76 -32.90 8.30 -3.67
C LEU A 76 -32.33 7.04 -3.00
N LEU A 77 -33.09 5.93 -2.95
CA LEU A 77 -32.71 4.68 -2.27
C LEU A 77 -32.34 3.52 -3.20
N GLY A 78 -32.48 3.66 -4.52
CA GLY A 78 -31.85 2.76 -5.50
C GLY A 78 -32.38 1.33 -5.51
N PHE A 79 -33.66 1.14 -5.21
CA PHE A 79 -34.36 -0.13 -5.39
C PHE A 79 -35.17 -0.08 -6.68
N ASP A 80 -34.55 -0.43 -7.82
CA ASP A 80 -35.28 -0.88 -9.00
C ASP A 80 -35.16 -2.41 -9.05
N ASP A 81 -36.29 -3.11 -8.90
CA ASP A 81 -36.42 -4.53 -9.23
C ASP A 81 -37.27 -4.69 -10.50
N ASP A 82 -36.57 -5.18 -11.53
CA ASP A 82 -36.94 -5.91 -12.74
C ASP A 82 -37.94 -5.35 -13.78
N GLY A 83 -37.38 -5.04 -14.96
CA GLY A 83 -38.15 -4.87 -16.20
C GLY A 83 -37.36 -4.38 -17.42
N ASP A 84 -36.34 -5.13 -17.84
CA ASP A 84 -35.85 -5.22 -19.25
C ASP A 84 -35.88 -3.93 -20.11
N ASP A 85 -34.93 -3.02 -19.90
CA ASP A 85 -34.52 -2.05 -20.94
C ASP A 85 -33.00 -1.86 -20.94
N MET A 86 -32.33 -2.45 -21.94
CA MET A 86 -30.95 -2.15 -22.30
C MET A 86 -30.86 -0.74 -22.91
N GLY A 87 -30.92 0.29 -22.07
CA GLY A 87 -30.83 1.69 -22.44
C GLY A 87 -29.66 2.41 -21.75
N GLU A 88 -28.46 2.29 -22.32
CA GLU A 88 -27.36 3.27 -22.27
C GLU A 88 -27.16 4.05 -20.95
N GLN A 89 -26.92 3.38 -19.83
CA GLN A 89 -26.08 3.96 -18.78
C GLN A 89 -24.63 4.04 -19.30
N SER A 90 -24.41 5.11 -20.07
CA SER A 90 -23.13 5.71 -20.47
C SER A 90 -21.95 4.75 -20.43
N GLY A 91 -21.74 4.03 -21.55
CA GLY A 91 -20.50 3.31 -21.80
C GLY A 91 -19.26 4.20 -21.61
N ILE A 92 -19.40 5.53 -21.66
CA ILE A 92 -18.35 6.49 -21.37
C ILE A 92 -18.05 6.58 -19.86
N GLN A 93 -19.04 6.50 -18.97
CA GLN A 93 -18.84 6.47 -17.51
C GLN A 93 -18.28 5.11 -17.04
N ALA A 94 -18.73 4.02 -17.66
CA ALA A 94 -18.12 2.72 -17.47
C ALA A 94 -16.67 2.69 -17.96
N ILE A 95 -16.34 3.32 -19.11
CA ILE A 95 -14.96 3.45 -19.63
C ILE A 95 -14.11 4.45 -18.80
N LEU A 96 -14.70 5.49 -18.24
CA LEU A 96 -14.03 6.44 -17.32
C LEU A 96 -13.71 5.80 -15.96
N ASN A 97 -14.60 4.95 -15.43
CA ASN A 97 -14.37 4.18 -14.21
C ASN A 97 -13.54 2.91 -14.45
N SER A 98 -13.63 2.31 -15.65
CA SER A 98 -12.86 1.12 -16.07
C SER A 98 -11.53 1.46 -16.72
N ALA A 99 -11.18 2.74 -16.84
CA ALA A 99 -9.78 3.14 -16.82
C ALA A 99 -9.25 2.82 -15.43
N MET A 100 -9.12 1.52 -15.11
CA MET A 100 -8.19 1.01 -14.12
C MET A 100 -6.96 1.86 -14.30
N VAL A 101 -6.71 2.73 -13.34
CA VAL A 101 -5.66 3.71 -13.49
C VAL A 101 -4.39 2.90 -13.35
N SER A 102 -3.89 2.41 -14.48
CA SER A 102 -2.69 1.60 -14.56
C SER A 102 -1.53 2.57 -14.41
N TYR A 103 -1.36 3.06 -13.19
CA TYR A 103 -0.15 3.75 -12.83
C TYR A 103 1.01 2.76 -12.90
N GLU A 104 2.18 3.32 -13.17
CA GLU A 104 3.43 2.58 -13.26
C GLU A 104 3.64 1.76 -11.98
N ARG A 105 3.87 0.45 -12.13
CA ARG A 105 4.21 -0.42 -11.01
C ARG A 105 5.54 0.06 -10.44
N LEU A 106 5.65 0.06 -9.11
CA LEU A 106 6.86 0.40 -8.38
C LEU A 106 7.40 -0.90 -7.75
N PRO A 107 8.23 -1.69 -8.44
CA PRO A 107 8.63 -3.01 -7.96
C PRO A 107 9.33 -2.97 -6.61
N MET A 108 10.11 -1.91 -6.38
CA MET A 108 10.83 -1.72 -5.12
C MET A 108 9.91 -1.40 -3.95
N LEU A 109 8.75 -0.81 -4.23
CA LEU A 109 7.74 -0.57 -3.19
C LEU A 109 7.14 -1.89 -2.71
N GLU A 110 6.95 -2.86 -3.61
CA GLU A 110 6.52 -4.22 -3.24
C GLU A 110 7.55 -4.87 -2.29
N VAL A 111 8.85 -4.69 -2.57
CA VAL A 111 9.93 -5.19 -1.70
C VAL A 111 9.96 -4.49 -0.33
N VAL A 112 9.71 -3.18 -0.30
CA VAL A 112 9.60 -2.43 0.96
C VAL A 112 8.43 -2.94 1.79
N PHE A 113 7.26 -3.21 1.17
CA PHE A 113 6.11 -3.76 1.88
C PHE A 113 6.35 -5.20 2.34
N ASP A 114 7.02 -6.04 1.57
CA ASP A 114 7.43 -7.38 2.02
C ASP A 114 8.37 -7.33 3.23
N ARG A 115 9.28 -6.35 3.27
CA ARG A 115 10.13 -6.10 4.44
C ARG A 115 9.31 -5.62 5.63
N LEU A 116 8.40 -4.66 5.41
CA LEU A 116 7.49 -4.13 6.43
C LEU A 116 6.70 -5.26 7.09
N VAL A 117 6.11 -6.16 6.32
CA VAL A 117 5.34 -7.32 6.83
C VAL A 117 6.16 -8.16 7.81
N ARG A 118 7.43 -8.44 7.49
CA ARG A 118 8.32 -9.23 8.36
C ARG A 118 8.65 -8.49 9.65
N MET A 119 8.88 -7.18 9.56
CA MET A 119 9.19 -6.33 10.72
C MET A 119 7.96 -6.21 11.64
N MET A 120 6.80 -5.89 11.06
CA MET A 120 5.53 -5.77 11.75
C MET A 120 5.14 -7.05 12.50
N SER A 121 5.38 -8.24 11.91
CA SER A 121 5.11 -9.51 12.59
C SER A 121 5.89 -9.67 13.90
N THR A 122 7.09 -9.10 13.97
CA THR A 122 7.93 -9.14 15.18
C THR A 122 7.56 -8.03 16.16
N SER A 123 7.36 -6.81 15.67
CA SER A 123 7.05 -5.65 16.51
C SER A 123 5.66 -5.74 17.13
N LEU A 124 4.64 -6.16 16.36
CA LEU A 124 3.28 -6.33 16.85
C LEU A 124 3.21 -7.48 17.87
N ARG A 125 3.93 -8.58 17.65
CA ARG A 125 4.09 -9.65 18.66
C ARG A 125 4.67 -9.12 19.97
N ASN A 126 5.69 -8.27 19.91
CA ASN A 126 6.27 -7.67 21.11
C ASN A 126 5.31 -6.68 21.78
N PHE A 127 4.53 -5.95 20.97
CA PHE A 127 3.56 -4.97 21.44
C PHE A 127 2.35 -5.63 22.13
N THR A 128 1.81 -6.69 21.53
CA THR A 128 0.63 -7.42 22.05
C THR A 128 1.00 -8.51 23.05
N SER A 129 2.26 -8.96 23.07
CA SER A 129 2.70 -10.16 23.79
C SER A 129 1.96 -11.44 23.38
N ASP A 130 1.40 -11.48 22.17
CA ASP A 130 0.69 -12.65 21.62
C ASP A 130 1.26 -13.07 20.26
N ASN A 131 0.85 -14.25 19.77
CA ASN A 131 1.27 -14.72 18.46
C ASN A 131 0.58 -13.92 17.35
N VAL A 132 1.33 -13.02 16.70
CA VAL A 132 0.84 -12.21 15.57
C VAL A 132 1.48 -12.69 14.27
N GLU A 133 0.67 -12.86 13.23
CA GLU A 133 1.08 -13.06 11.85
C GLU A 133 0.56 -11.90 10.98
N VAL A 134 1.45 -11.32 10.18
CA VAL A 134 1.10 -10.25 9.24
C VAL A 134 1.31 -10.78 7.82
N SER A 135 0.36 -10.50 6.94
CA SER A 135 0.44 -10.83 5.52
C SER A 135 0.01 -9.65 4.66
N LEU A 136 0.60 -9.54 3.46
CA LEU A 136 0.20 -8.55 2.46
C LEU A 136 -0.86 -9.18 1.55
N ASP A 137 -2.07 -8.64 1.55
CA ASP A 137 -3.17 -9.14 0.72
C ASP A 137 -3.01 -8.69 -0.73
N ASN A 138 -2.90 -7.36 -0.95
CA ASN A 138 -2.63 -6.79 -2.26
C ASN A 138 -2.12 -5.35 -2.17
N ILE A 139 -1.58 -4.87 -3.29
CA ILE A 139 -1.20 -3.49 -3.52
C ILE A 139 -2.07 -2.97 -4.66
N LEU A 140 -2.83 -1.92 -4.40
CA LEU A 140 -3.76 -1.31 -5.36
C LEU A 140 -3.33 0.11 -5.67
N SER A 141 -3.58 0.55 -6.90
CA SER A 141 -3.47 1.95 -7.28
C SER A 141 -4.86 2.49 -7.55
N LEU A 142 -5.23 3.56 -6.85
CA LEU A 142 -6.59 4.09 -6.80
C LEU A 142 -6.59 5.61 -6.63
N ARG A 143 -7.75 6.25 -6.76
CA ARG A 143 -7.89 7.68 -6.50
C ARG A 143 -8.15 7.91 -5.01
N PHE A 144 -7.50 8.92 -4.45
CA PHE A 144 -7.58 9.24 -3.02
C PHE A 144 -9.03 9.48 -2.56
N GLY A 145 -9.84 10.18 -3.35
CA GLY A 145 -11.25 10.43 -3.04
C GLY A 145 -12.10 9.16 -2.99
N ASP A 146 -11.93 8.29 -3.99
CA ASP A 146 -12.67 7.02 -4.09
C ASP A 146 -12.36 6.12 -2.89
N TYR A 147 -11.09 6.13 -2.44
CA TYR A 147 -10.69 5.42 -1.24
C TYR A 147 -11.37 5.94 0.03
N LEU A 148 -11.32 7.26 0.28
CA LEU A 148 -11.96 7.85 1.47
C LEU A 148 -13.46 7.55 1.53
N ASN A 149 -14.14 7.53 0.38
CA ASN A 149 -15.57 7.21 0.29
C ASN A 149 -15.86 5.71 0.49
N SER A 150 -14.85 4.84 0.33
CA SER A 150 -14.99 3.39 0.51
C SER A 150 -14.82 2.91 1.96
N ILE A 151 -14.37 3.78 2.87
CA ILE A 151 -14.07 3.41 4.26
C ILE A 151 -15.38 3.25 5.04
N PRO A 152 -15.69 2.05 5.56
CA PRO A 152 -16.87 1.85 6.39
C PRO A 152 -16.71 2.57 7.72
N LEU A 153 -17.78 3.19 8.21
CA LEU A 153 -17.83 3.80 9.53
C LEU A 153 -18.37 2.78 10.56
N PRO A 154 -17.82 2.73 11.79
CA PRO A 154 -16.69 3.48 12.31
C PRO A 154 -15.32 2.89 11.91
N ALA A 155 -14.34 3.77 11.64
CA ALA A 155 -12.94 3.41 11.41
C ALA A 155 -12.02 4.41 12.11
N MET A 156 -10.78 4.01 12.39
CA MET A 156 -9.73 4.92 12.84
C MET A 156 -8.71 5.14 11.73
N LEU A 157 -8.43 6.40 11.46
CA LEU A 157 -7.48 6.83 10.45
C LEU A 157 -6.34 7.61 11.11
N GLY A 158 -5.13 7.06 11.05
CA GLY A 158 -3.90 7.74 11.44
C GLY A 158 -3.32 8.51 10.26
N VAL A 159 -3.25 9.82 10.38
CA VAL A 159 -2.47 10.66 9.45
C VAL A 159 -1.02 10.67 9.93
N PHE A 160 -0.09 10.43 9.01
CA PHE A 160 1.33 10.49 9.29
C PHE A 160 2.05 11.39 8.30
N LYS A 161 3.15 12.00 8.74
CA LYS A 161 4.05 12.82 7.93
C LYS A 161 5.32 12.04 7.62
N ALA A 162 5.73 12.03 6.35
CA ALA A 162 7.08 11.65 5.94
C ALA A 162 7.96 12.92 6.03
N GLU A 163 8.83 13.00 7.04
CA GLU A 163 9.54 14.25 7.38
C GLU A 163 10.43 14.75 6.24
N GLU A 164 11.24 13.87 5.65
CA GLU A 164 12.22 14.18 4.61
C GLU A 164 11.59 14.44 3.24
N TRP A 165 10.39 13.91 3.01
CA TRP A 165 9.64 14.10 1.75
C TRP A 165 8.65 15.27 1.85
N ASP A 166 8.52 15.85 3.03
CA ASP A 166 7.60 16.95 3.37
C ASP A 166 6.17 16.73 2.86
N ASN A 167 5.64 15.52 3.06
CA ASN A 167 4.31 15.15 2.60
C ASN A 167 3.67 14.12 3.56
N TYR A 168 2.39 13.81 3.34
CA TYR A 168 1.60 13.00 4.26
C TYR A 168 1.20 11.65 3.65
N GLY A 169 0.87 10.71 4.52
CA GLY A 169 0.21 9.46 4.20
C GLY A 169 -0.88 9.14 5.22
N LEU A 170 -1.62 8.08 4.94
CA LEU A 170 -2.78 7.68 5.73
C LEU A 170 -2.68 6.20 6.08
N LEU A 171 -2.97 5.88 7.34
CA LEU A 171 -3.07 4.51 7.85
C LEU A 171 -4.50 4.29 8.33
N THR A 172 -5.23 3.38 7.71
CA THR A 172 -6.60 3.04 8.11
C THR A 172 -6.60 1.70 8.84
N ILE A 173 -7.31 1.64 9.95
CA ILE A 173 -7.40 0.45 10.79
C ILE A 173 -8.88 0.10 10.90
N ASP A 174 -9.23 -1.14 10.54
CA ASP A 174 -10.61 -1.60 10.61
C ASP A 174 -11.07 -1.85 12.05
N SER A 175 -12.39 -1.86 12.23
CA SER A 175 -13.00 -2.09 13.55
C SER A 175 -12.56 -3.43 14.17
N ALA A 176 -12.43 -4.49 13.37
CA ALA A 176 -12.06 -5.82 13.86
C ALA A 176 -10.66 -5.82 14.50
N LEU A 177 -9.68 -5.17 13.86
CA LEU A 177 -8.33 -5.06 14.38
C LEU A 177 -8.28 -4.18 15.63
N ILE A 178 -9.02 -3.07 15.65
CA ILE A 178 -9.10 -2.17 16.81
C ILE A 178 -9.55 -2.93 18.06
N TYR A 179 -10.69 -3.62 17.98
CA TYR A 179 -11.21 -4.39 19.12
C TYR A 179 -10.28 -5.55 19.50
N SER A 180 -9.67 -6.20 18.52
CA SER A 180 -8.72 -7.28 18.78
C SER A 180 -7.51 -6.79 19.58
N ILE A 181 -6.93 -5.65 19.22
CA ILE A 181 -5.78 -5.06 19.91
C ILE A 181 -6.16 -4.57 21.31
N VAL A 182 -7.33 -3.93 21.45
CA VAL A 182 -7.82 -3.45 22.74
C VAL A 182 -8.02 -4.62 23.70
N ASP A 183 -8.64 -5.71 23.24
CA ASP A 183 -8.85 -6.89 24.08
C ASP A 183 -7.53 -7.52 24.51
N VAL A 184 -6.56 -7.71 23.59
CA VAL A 184 -5.25 -8.28 23.95
C VAL A 184 -4.50 -7.41 24.96
N LEU A 185 -4.45 -6.10 24.75
CA LEU A 185 -3.70 -5.19 25.62
C LEU A 185 -4.35 -4.98 26.99
N LEU A 186 -5.65 -5.21 27.13
CA LEU A 186 -6.37 -5.15 28.40
C LEU A 186 -6.46 -6.52 29.10
N GLY A 187 -5.81 -7.56 28.57
CA GLY A 187 -5.72 -8.88 29.20
C GLY A 187 -6.90 -9.80 28.88
N GLY A 188 -7.53 -9.63 27.73
CA GLY A 188 -8.58 -10.49 27.20
C GLY A 188 -8.17 -11.95 27.15
N ARG A 189 -9.06 -12.85 27.55
CA ARG A 189 -8.79 -14.29 27.56
C ARG A 189 -8.83 -14.85 26.13
N ARG A 190 -7.94 -15.80 25.82
CA ARG A 190 -7.99 -16.56 24.57
C ARG A 190 -9.33 -17.30 24.45
N GLY A 191 -9.93 -17.29 23.26
CA GLY A 191 -11.22 -17.93 22.99
C GLY A 191 -12.47 -17.17 23.47
N THR A 192 -12.34 -15.91 23.92
CA THR A 192 -13.52 -15.04 24.12
C THR A 192 -14.09 -14.72 22.74
N ALA A 193 -15.36 -15.06 22.48
CA ALA A 193 -16.00 -14.86 21.18
C ALA A 193 -15.74 -13.44 20.65
N ALA A 194 -15.52 -13.32 19.34
CA ALA A 194 -15.29 -12.04 18.67
C ALA A 194 -16.30 -10.99 19.15
N MET A 195 -15.79 -9.93 19.76
CA MET A 195 -16.62 -8.86 20.31
C MET A 195 -17.52 -8.34 19.20
N ARG A 196 -18.84 -8.32 19.43
CA ARG A 196 -19.79 -7.76 18.47
C ARG A 196 -19.41 -6.29 18.24
N ILE A 197 -19.21 -5.92 16.99
CA ILE A 197 -18.91 -4.55 16.59
C ILE A 197 -20.22 -3.76 16.74
N GLU A 198 -20.39 -3.10 17.89
CA GLU A 198 -21.63 -2.39 18.27
C GLU A 198 -21.83 -1.05 17.53
N GLY A 199 -20.96 -0.70 16.57
CA GLY A 199 -21.06 0.57 15.83
C GLY A 199 -20.91 1.84 16.68
N ARG A 200 -20.55 1.70 17.96
CA ARG A 200 -20.39 2.82 18.89
C ARG A 200 -19.13 3.64 18.59
N PRO A 201 -19.12 4.95 18.91
CA PRO A 201 -17.90 5.75 18.84
C PRO A 201 -16.80 5.21 19.76
N TYR A 202 -15.54 5.29 19.30
CA TYR A 202 -14.39 4.84 20.09
C TYR A 202 -14.13 5.73 21.31
N THR A 203 -13.85 5.08 22.44
CA THR A 203 -13.46 5.71 23.70
C THR A 203 -12.04 6.26 23.65
N THR A 204 -11.70 7.15 24.59
CA THR A 204 -10.34 7.69 24.73
C THR A 204 -9.30 6.60 24.96
N ILE A 205 -9.65 5.53 25.68
CA ILE A 205 -8.74 4.41 25.95
C ILE A 205 -8.42 3.65 24.66
N GLU A 206 -9.44 3.33 23.86
CA GLU A 206 -9.30 2.66 22.57
C GLU A 206 -8.44 3.50 21.61
N ARG A 207 -8.71 4.82 21.53
CA ARG A 207 -7.91 5.74 20.71
C ARG A 207 -6.44 5.77 21.13
N ASN A 208 -6.14 5.86 22.43
CA ASN A 208 -4.76 5.88 22.93
C ASN A 208 -4.02 4.55 22.70
N LEU A 209 -4.72 3.41 22.76
CA LEU A 209 -4.14 2.10 22.47
C LEU A 209 -3.78 1.99 20.98
N VAL A 210 -4.68 2.43 20.12
CA VAL A 210 -4.48 2.41 18.67
C VAL A 210 -3.39 3.40 18.24
N GLU A 211 -3.31 4.59 18.83
CA GLU A 211 -2.21 5.54 18.59
C GLU A 211 -0.85 4.92 18.87
N ARG A 212 -0.70 4.19 19.99
CA ARG A 212 0.55 3.47 20.30
C ARG A 212 0.87 2.38 19.27
N MET A 213 -0.13 1.67 18.78
CA MET A 213 0.06 0.70 17.70
C MET A 213 0.51 1.39 16.41
N ILE A 214 -0.09 2.53 16.06
CA ILE A 214 0.28 3.32 14.87
C ILE A 214 1.76 3.71 14.95
N HIS A 215 2.24 4.18 16.10
CA HIS A 215 3.66 4.49 16.29
C HIS A 215 4.58 3.30 15.97
N VAL A 216 4.24 2.10 16.47
CA VAL A 216 5.02 0.88 16.18
C VAL A 216 5.06 0.58 14.67
N VAL A 217 3.92 0.69 14.00
CA VAL A 217 3.82 0.45 12.55
C VAL A 217 4.61 1.49 11.75
N LEU A 218 4.58 2.77 12.15
CA LEU A 218 5.32 3.83 11.47
C LEU A 218 6.84 3.73 11.68
N ASP A 219 7.29 3.27 12.84
CA ASP A 219 8.71 2.99 13.09
C ASP A 219 9.20 1.85 12.20
N ASP A 220 8.41 0.78 12.04
CA ASP A 220 8.72 -0.30 11.11
C ASP A 220 8.71 0.17 9.65
N LEU A 221 7.77 1.04 9.27
CA LEU A 221 7.70 1.63 7.93
C LEU A 221 8.96 2.45 7.63
N SER A 222 9.42 3.25 8.59
CA SER A 222 10.66 4.02 8.47
C SER A 222 11.85 3.09 8.25
N ALA A 223 11.96 2.05 9.08
CA ALA A 223 13.04 1.07 8.98
C ALA A 223 12.95 0.16 7.73
N ALA A 224 11.76 0.00 7.14
CA ALA A 224 11.57 -0.70 5.88
C ALA A 224 12.08 0.13 4.69
N PHE A 225 11.91 1.45 4.72
CA PHE A 225 12.40 2.38 3.68
C PHE A 225 13.89 2.74 3.81
N ASP A 226 14.47 2.65 5.01
CA ASP A 226 15.85 3.05 5.33
C ASP A 226 16.93 2.60 4.31
N PRO A 227 16.92 1.36 3.76
CA PRO A 227 17.92 0.94 2.77
C PRO A 227 17.79 1.62 1.41
N LEU A 228 16.60 2.13 1.07
CA LEU A 228 16.32 2.80 -0.19
C LEU A 228 16.53 4.31 -0.04
N SER A 229 15.90 4.90 0.97
CA SER A 229 15.98 6.32 1.28
C SER A 229 15.68 6.48 2.76
N PRO A 230 16.60 7.09 3.54
CA PRO A 230 16.31 7.43 4.92
C PRO A 230 15.10 8.37 5.00
N VAL A 231 14.04 7.92 5.66
CA VAL A 231 12.83 8.70 5.90
C VAL A 231 12.23 8.32 7.25
N ALA A 232 11.81 9.32 8.02
CA ALA A 232 11.08 9.16 9.26
C ALA A 232 9.58 9.41 9.01
N PHE A 233 8.78 8.38 9.23
CA PHE A 233 7.33 8.50 9.25
C PHE A 233 6.86 8.80 10.68
N ARG A 234 6.29 9.98 10.89
CA ARG A 234 5.82 10.44 12.20
C ARG A 234 4.31 10.54 12.22
N PHE A 235 3.71 10.06 13.31
CA PHE A 235 2.29 10.27 13.56
C PHE A 235 2.00 11.77 13.69
N ASP A 236 0.97 12.25 13.00
CA ASP A 236 0.51 13.64 13.04
C ASP A 236 -0.77 13.75 13.87
N ARG A 237 -1.81 13.00 13.50
CA ARG A 237 -3.11 13.00 14.19
C ARG A 237 -3.95 11.76 13.89
N LEU A 238 -4.95 11.54 14.74
CA LEU A 238 -5.92 10.44 14.64
C LEU A 238 -7.34 10.98 14.37
N GLU A 239 -7.93 10.55 13.26
CA GLU A 239 -9.26 10.90 12.82
C GLU A 239 -10.21 9.70 12.87
N THR A 240 -11.49 9.94 13.16
CA THR A 240 -12.55 8.92 13.12
C THR A 240 -13.47 9.07 11.91
N ASN A 241 -13.42 10.22 11.24
CA ASN A 241 -14.22 10.50 10.06
C ASN A 241 -13.28 10.74 8.86
N PRO A 242 -13.41 9.96 7.77
CA PRO A 242 -12.58 10.09 6.57
C PRO A 242 -12.55 11.51 5.98
N ARG A 243 -13.61 12.31 6.16
CA ARG A 243 -13.68 13.69 5.63
C ARG A 243 -12.61 14.62 6.24
N PHE A 244 -12.19 14.37 7.49
CA PHE A 244 -11.15 15.16 8.17
C PHE A 244 -9.72 14.65 7.91
N ALA A 245 -9.59 13.46 7.31
CA ALA A 245 -8.32 12.85 6.93
C ALA A 245 -7.83 13.27 5.52
N THR A 246 -8.33 14.39 4.99
CA THR A 246 -7.97 14.87 3.65
C THR A 246 -6.54 15.40 3.62
N ILE A 247 -5.59 14.57 3.18
CA ILE A 247 -4.16 14.91 3.04
C ILE A 247 -3.74 15.25 1.60
N SER A 248 -4.59 14.94 0.62
CA SER A 248 -4.33 15.12 -0.81
C SER A 248 -5.63 15.48 -1.52
N ARG A 249 -5.54 15.96 -2.76
CA ARG A 249 -6.73 16.26 -3.56
C ARG A 249 -7.47 14.96 -3.91
N PRO A 250 -8.82 14.92 -3.88
CA PRO A 250 -9.58 13.71 -4.19
C PRO A 250 -9.24 13.06 -5.54
N SER A 251 -8.89 13.88 -6.53
CA SER A 251 -8.51 13.44 -7.88
C SER A 251 -7.13 12.78 -7.96
N ASN A 252 -6.27 12.95 -6.95
CA ASN A 252 -4.89 12.48 -6.97
C ASN A 252 -4.82 10.96 -6.79
N ALA A 253 -3.82 10.37 -7.42
CA ALA A 253 -3.49 8.96 -7.29
C ALA A 253 -2.89 8.64 -5.92
N ALA A 254 -3.20 7.46 -5.40
CA ALA A 254 -2.56 6.89 -4.22
C ALA A 254 -2.36 5.39 -4.38
N ILE A 255 -1.30 4.89 -3.77
CA ILE A 255 -1.04 3.46 -3.62
C ILE A 255 -1.61 3.04 -2.27
N CYS A 256 -2.38 1.96 -2.26
CA CYS A 256 -2.96 1.35 -1.06
C CYS A 256 -2.40 -0.07 -0.90
N ALA A 257 -1.64 -0.31 0.17
CA ALA A 257 -1.21 -1.64 0.57
C ALA A 257 -2.16 -2.16 1.64
N LYS A 258 -2.85 -3.27 1.36
CA LYS A 258 -3.76 -3.93 2.30
C LYS A 258 -3.02 -5.02 3.04
N LEU A 259 -2.93 -4.87 4.35
CA LEU A 259 -2.26 -5.80 5.25
C LEU A 259 -3.32 -6.50 6.10
N ARG A 260 -3.18 -7.82 6.24
CA ARG A 260 -4.00 -8.64 7.14
C ARG A 260 -3.18 -9.00 8.36
N ILE A 261 -3.76 -8.78 9.53
CA ILE A 261 -3.15 -9.08 10.81
C ILE A 261 -3.99 -10.16 11.47
N ASP A 262 -3.37 -11.30 11.73
CA ASP A 262 -3.96 -12.48 12.35
C ASP A 262 -3.35 -12.72 13.73
N MET A 263 -4.20 -12.97 14.72
CA MET A 263 -3.87 -13.22 16.12
C MET A 263 -4.63 -14.44 16.63
N GLU A 264 -4.50 -15.56 15.92
CA GLU A 264 -5.17 -16.84 16.20
C GLU A 264 -6.70 -16.74 16.00
N ASP A 265 -7.46 -16.48 17.06
CA ASP A 265 -8.93 -16.44 17.00
C ASP A 265 -9.49 -15.04 16.69
N ARG A 266 -8.62 -14.05 16.49
CA ARG A 266 -8.98 -12.64 16.28
C ARG A 266 -8.03 -11.97 15.28
N GLY A 267 -8.38 -10.78 14.81
CA GLY A 267 -7.55 -10.07 13.83
C GLY A 267 -8.31 -8.97 13.11
N GLY A 268 -7.75 -8.52 11.99
CA GLY A 268 -8.40 -7.56 11.12
C GLY A 268 -7.45 -7.05 10.04
N ARG A 269 -7.79 -5.88 9.49
CA ARG A 269 -7.08 -5.27 8.36
C ARG A 269 -6.52 -3.91 8.72
N LEU A 270 -5.33 -3.66 8.20
CA LEU A 270 -4.64 -2.39 8.25
C LEU A 270 -4.27 -2.01 6.82
N GLU A 271 -4.64 -0.81 6.42
CA GLU A 271 -4.44 -0.32 5.07
C GLU A 271 -3.50 0.89 5.10
N LEU A 272 -2.38 0.78 4.38
CA LEU A 272 -1.40 1.85 4.26
C LEU A 272 -1.60 2.54 2.91
N LEU A 273 -2.02 3.80 2.95
CA LEU A 273 -2.29 4.62 1.79
C LEU A 273 -1.25 5.73 1.65
N ILE A 274 -0.51 5.71 0.54
CA ILE A 274 0.53 6.70 0.23
C ILE A 274 0.18 7.39 -1.10
N PRO A 275 -0.12 8.69 -1.10
CA PRO A 275 -0.29 9.46 -2.33
C PRO A 275 0.96 9.41 -3.22
N TYR A 276 0.82 9.37 -4.55
CA TYR A 276 1.98 9.40 -5.45
C TYR A 276 2.84 10.65 -5.26
N ALA A 277 2.22 11.79 -4.94
CA ALA A 277 2.93 13.04 -4.63
C ALA A 277 3.88 12.91 -3.43
N THR A 278 3.61 11.99 -2.51
CA THR A 278 4.47 11.71 -1.34
C THR A 278 5.69 10.89 -1.73
N LEU A 279 5.57 10.04 -2.76
CA LEU A 279 6.66 9.21 -3.26
C LEU A 279 7.53 9.90 -4.32
N GLU A 280 7.17 11.10 -4.78
CA GLU A 280 7.88 11.81 -5.84
C GLU A 280 9.39 11.97 -5.58
N PRO A 281 9.85 12.34 -4.37
CA PRO A 281 11.29 12.49 -4.09
C PRO A 281 12.11 11.20 -4.25
N VAL A 282 11.47 10.04 -4.11
CA VAL A 282 12.09 8.71 -4.16
C VAL A 282 11.63 7.89 -5.37
N ARG A 283 10.89 8.50 -6.30
CA ARG A 283 10.25 7.81 -7.43
C ARG A 283 11.26 7.06 -8.30
N GLU A 284 12.36 7.71 -8.67
CA GLU A 284 13.41 7.10 -9.52
C GLU A 284 14.02 5.87 -8.87
N LEU A 285 14.19 5.87 -7.54
CA LEU A 285 14.69 4.71 -6.79
C LEU A 285 13.65 3.58 -6.76
N LEU A 286 12.37 3.93 -6.67
CA LEU A 286 11.28 2.97 -6.61
C LEU A 286 11.00 2.27 -7.96
N LEU A 287 11.39 2.90 -9.08
CA LEU A 287 11.26 2.36 -10.44
C LEU A 287 12.35 1.35 -10.81
N GLN A 288 13.48 1.34 -10.09
CA GLN A 288 14.58 0.42 -10.40
C GLN A 288 14.11 -1.04 -10.25
N MET A 289 14.35 -1.87 -11.26
CA MET A 289 13.99 -3.29 -11.16
C MET A 289 15.01 -4.03 -10.28
N PHE A 290 14.50 -4.70 -9.24
CA PHE A 290 15.29 -5.49 -8.32
C PHE A 290 15.88 -6.72 -9.04
N MET A 291 17.17 -6.66 -9.37
CA MET A 291 17.96 -7.81 -9.80
C MET A 291 18.45 -8.56 -8.57
N GLY A 292 17.52 -9.23 -7.88
CA GLY A 292 17.72 -10.15 -6.76
C GLY A 292 19.11 -10.21 -6.15
N GLU A 293 19.38 -9.42 -5.12
CA GLU A 293 20.26 -9.70 -3.98
C GLU A 293 20.27 -8.49 -3.02
N LYS A 294 20.63 -8.71 -1.76
CA LYS A 294 20.19 -7.97 -0.56
C LYS A 294 20.43 -6.46 -0.60
N PHE A 295 19.47 -5.71 -0.02
CA PHE A 295 19.60 -4.28 0.25
C PHE A 295 20.67 -3.98 1.31
N GLY A 296 21.71 -3.29 0.87
CA GLY A 296 22.79 -2.75 1.68
C GLY A 296 23.95 -2.42 0.75
N ARG A 297 24.87 -1.53 1.17
CA ARG A 297 26.17 -1.40 0.51
C ARG A 297 26.87 -2.75 0.65
N ASP A 298 26.71 -3.60 -0.36
CA ASP A 298 27.08 -4.99 -0.25
C ASP A 298 28.60 -5.09 -0.47
N SER A 299 29.34 -4.98 0.63
CA SER A 299 30.79 -5.16 0.65
C SER A 299 31.19 -6.55 0.15
N ILE A 300 30.27 -7.53 0.18
CA ILE A 300 30.48 -8.86 -0.41
C ILE A 300 30.34 -8.81 -1.92
N TRP A 301 29.34 -8.11 -2.48
CA TRP A 301 29.25 -7.89 -3.93
C TRP A 301 30.42 -7.04 -4.45
N GLU A 302 30.79 -5.97 -3.76
CA GLU A 302 31.99 -5.20 -4.11
C GLU A 302 33.25 -6.09 -4.07
N THR A 303 33.36 -6.97 -3.08
CA THR A 303 34.48 -7.92 -2.98
C THR A 303 34.43 -9.01 -4.05
N HIS A 304 33.26 -9.55 -4.36
CA HIS A 304 33.06 -10.60 -5.36
C HIS A 304 33.22 -10.05 -6.78
N LEU A 305 32.64 -8.90 -7.08
CA LEU A 305 32.85 -8.18 -8.32
C LEU A 305 34.31 -7.75 -8.45
N ALA A 306 34.94 -7.24 -7.39
CA ALA A 306 36.38 -6.98 -7.42
C ALA A 306 37.18 -8.26 -7.69
N GLN A 307 36.85 -9.38 -7.03
CA GLN A 307 37.50 -10.67 -7.27
C GLN A 307 37.33 -11.16 -8.71
N GLU A 308 36.12 -11.08 -9.26
CA GLU A 308 35.84 -11.45 -10.66
C GLU A 308 36.53 -10.49 -11.65
N LEU A 309 36.54 -9.18 -11.37
CA LEU A 309 37.33 -8.20 -12.15
C LEU A 309 38.83 -8.51 -12.12
N TRP A 310 39.35 -8.97 -10.98
CA TRP A 310 40.74 -9.39 -10.82
C TRP A 310 41.04 -10.71 -11.55
N LEU A 311 40.06 -11.58 -11.72
CA LEU A 311 40.16 -12.87 -12.42
C LEU A 311 39.78 -12.78 -13.90
N THR A 312 39.33 -11.63 -14.38
CA THR A 312 38.93 -11.44 -15.77
C THR A 312 40.16 -11.44 -16.67
N ASP A 313 40.18 -12.34 -17.65
CA ASP A 313 41.18 -12.35 -18.70
C ASP A 313 40.94 -11.17 -19.65
N ILE A 314 42.00 -10.39 -19.89
CA ILE A 314 42.00 -9.30 -20.86
C ILE A 314 42.96 -9.58 -22.00
N ASP A 315 42.51 -9.36 -23.22
CA ASP A 315 43.35 -9.46 -24.41
C ASP A 315 44.24 -8.22 -24.53
N LEU A 316 45.55 -8.43 -24.36
CA LEU A 316 46.56 -7.39 -24.50
C LEU A 316 47.26 -7.49 -25.86
N GLY A 317 47.09 -6.46 -26.67
CA GLY A 317 47.84 -6.26 -27.91
C GLY A 317 49.16 -5.53 -27.66
N ALA A 318 50.26 -6.05 -28.20
CA ALA A 318 51.55 -5.37 -28.23
C ALA A 318 51.73 -4.63 -29.56
N VAL A 319 51.68 -3.30 -29.52
CA VAL A 319 51.81 -2.46 -30.71
C VAL A 319 53.26 -1.98 -30.82
N LEU A 320 54.00 -2.50 -31.79
CA LEU A 320 55.39 -2.11 -32.04
C LEU A 320 55.48 -0.73 -32.70
N ASP A 321 54.61 -0.47 -33.66
CA ASP A 321 54.56 0.79 -34.40
C ASP A 321 53.14 1.02 -34.95
N GLN A 322 52.76 2.28 -35.10
CA GLN A 322 51.48 2.67 -35.68
C GLN A 322 51.72 3.77 -36.71
N GLN A 323 51.33 3.50 -37.95
CA GLN A 323 51.54 4.41 -39.08
C GLN A 323 50.21 4.81 -39.70
N THR A 324 50.10 6.06 -40.10
CA THR A 324 48.98 6.57 -40.88
C THR A 324 49.35 6.54 -42.35
N LEU A 325 48.63 5.77 -43.15
CA LEU A 325 48.80 5.65 -44.59
C LEU A 325 47.55 6.19 -45.31
N SER A 326 47.73 6.71 -46.52
CA SER A 326 46.56 7.08 -47.33
C SER A 326 45.85 5.83 -47.84
N LEU A 327 44.54 5.92 -48.09
CA LEU A 327 43.77 4.80 -48.64
C LEU A 327 44.33 4.35 -50.00
N GLN A 328 44.84 5.28 -50.81
CA GLN A 328 45.45 4.99 -52.09
C GLN A 328 46.71 4.11 -51.94
N ASP A 329 47.55 4.40 -50.95
CA ASP A 329 48.78 3.61 -50.69
C ASP A 329 48.44 2.20 -50.24
N ILE A 330 47.39 2.04 -49.42
CA ILE A 330 46.91 0.74 -48.94
C ILE A 330 46.40 -0.11 -50.12
N LEU A 331 45.63 0.50 -51.04
CA LEU A 331 45.11 -0.20 -52.23
C LEU A 331 46.22 -0.59 -53.23
N ALA A 332 47.37 0.09 -53.19
CA ALA A 332 48.49 -0.17 -54.07
C ALA A 332 49.42 -1.29 -53.57
N LEU A 333 49.25 -1.78 -52.33
CA LEU A 333 50.09 -2.81 -51.73
C LEU A 333 49.99 -4.14 -52.48
N LYS A 334 51.14 -4.76 -52.74
CA LYS A 334 51.27 -6.07 -53.38
C LYS A 334 52.04 -7.03 -52.48
N VAL A 335 51.77 -8.32 -52.67
CA VAL A 335 52.54 -9.38 -52.01
C VAL A 335 54.02 -9.23 -52.39
N GLY A 336 54.87 -8.99 -51.40
CA GLY A 336 56.30 -8.73 -51.59
C GLY A 336 56.75 -7.32 -51.19
N ASP A 337 55.81 -6.40 -50.99
CA ASP A 337 56.11 -5.06 -50.48
C ASP A 337 56.59 -5.09 -49.03
N ARG A 338 57.48 -4.16 -48.69
CA ARG A 338 58.09 -4.06 -47.37
C ARG A 338 57.55 -2.84 -46.64
N LEU A 339 56.89 -3.08 -45.51
CA LEU A 339 56.47 -2.04 -44.58
C LEU A 339 57.60 -1.80 -43.58
N MET A 340 58.23 -0.63 -43.66
CA MET A 340 59.28 -0.24 -42.72
C MET A 340 58.62 0.23 -41.43
N LEU A 341 58.92 -0.43 -40.31
CA LEU A 341 58.45 -0.01 -38.99
C LEU A 341 59.38 1.08 -38.44
N ASN A 342 58.81 2.10 -37.79
CA ASN A 342 59.55 3.14 -37.06
C ASN A 342 60.00 2.67 -35.66
N ALA A 343 60.16 1.36 -35.47
CA ALA A 343 60.55 0.74 -34.22
C ALA A 343 61.91 0.06 -34.35
N THR A 344 62.81 0.37 -33.44
CA THR A 344 64.12 -0.28 -33.25
C THR A 344 64.04 -1.34 -32.13
N PRO A 345 65.04 -2.24 -32.01
CA PRO A 345 65.08 -3.21 -30.90
C PRO A 345 65.03 -2.59 -29.50
N ASP A 346 65.47 -1.34 -29.36
CA ASP A 346 65.46 -0.59 -28.10
C ASP A 346 64.21 0.28 -27.90
N SER A 347 63.31 0.30 -28.88
CA SER A 347 62.09 1.10 -28.83
C SER A 347 61.11 0.58 -27.76
N ARG A 348 60.37 1.52 -27.17
CA ARG A 348 59.32 1.19 -26.19
C ARG A 348 58.08 0.72 -26.95
N VAL A 349 57.61 -0.47 -26.62
CA VAL A 349 56.39 -1.08 -27.15
C VAL A 349 55.22 -0.69 -26.26
N ALA A 350 54.11 -0.28 -26.87
CA ALA A 350 52.87 0.04 -26.17
C ALA A 350 52.03 -1.23 -26.01
N LEU A 351 51.58 -1.51 -24.79
CA LEU A 351 50.64 -2.57 -24.47
C LEU A 351 49.25 -1.97 -24.34
N ARG A 352 48.31 -2.45 -25.18
CA ARG A 352 46.95 -1.91 -25.27
C ARG A 352 45.91 -2.99 -25.06
N CYS A 353 44.81 -2.62 -24.41
CA CYS A 353 43.58 -3.39 -24.37
C CYS A 353 42.57 -2.65 -25.25
N GLY A 354 42.28 -3.18 -26.44
CA GLY A 354 41.56 -2.43 -27.47
C GLY A 354 42.28 -1.12 -27.82
N ASP A 355 41.58 0.01 -27.70
CA ASP A 355 42.11 1.35 -27.99
C ASP A 355 42.83 2.03 -26.81
N ILE A 356 42.81 1.40 -25.63
CA ILE A 356 43.35 1.99 -24.41
C ILE A 356 44.78 1.49 -24.18
N GLU A 357 45.72 2.43 -24.14
CA GLU A 357 47.11 2.15 -23.78
C GLU A 357 47.26 2.03 -22.26
N LEU A 358 47.71 0.86 -21.79
CA LEU A 358 47.78 0.53 -20.37
C LEU A 358 49.21 0.61 -19.84
N PHE A 359 50.17 0.12 -20.61
CA PHE A 359 51.58 0.03 -20.18
C PHE A 359 52.53 0.30 -21.35
N LYS A 360 53.76 0.69 -21.02
CA LYS A 360 54.88 0.72 -21.96
C LYS A 360 56.02 -0.13 -21.44
N GLY A 361 56.70 -0.80 -22.36
CA GLY A 361 57.74 -1.73 -22.01
C GLY A 361 58.79 -1.89 -23.10
N LYS A 362 59.84 -2.65 -22.79
CA LYS A 362 60.87 -3.02 -23.76
C LYS A 362 60.67 -4.44 -24.23
N MET A 363 60.77 -4.63 -25.54
CA MET A 363 60.77 -5.96 -26.13
C MET A 363 62.06 -6.69 -25.76
N GLY A 364 61.95 -7.98 -25.50
CA GLY A 364 63.06 -8.86 -25.18
C GLY A 364 62.68 -10.31 -25.43
N ARG A 365 63.47 -11.23 -24.87
CA ARG A 365 63.27 -12.67 -25.02
C ARG A 365 63.37 -13.34 -23.66
N ARG A 366 62.39 -14.18 -23.32
CA ARG A 366 62.39 -15.01 -22.10
C ARG A 366 62.08 -16.44 -22.49
N ASN A 367 62.92 -17.39 -22.08
CA ASN A 367 62.76 -18.82 -22.37
C ASN A 367 62.50 -19.13 -23.86
N GLY A 368 63.17 -18.39 -24.75
CA GLY A 368 63.02 -18.59 -26.20
C GLY A 368 61.82 -17.89 -26.85
N GLN A 369 60.89 -17.33 -26.07
CA GLN A 369 59.71 -16.60 -26.54
C GLN A 369 59.92 -15.08 -26.50
N ILE A 370 59.25 -14.34 -27.39
CA ILE A 370 59.22 -12.87 -27.35
C ILE A 370 58.45 -12.47 -26.10
N ALA A 371 59.03 -11.58 -25.30
CA ALA A 371 58.43 -11.08 -24.07
C ALA A 371 58.62 -9.57 -24.00
N ILE A 372 57.70 -8.87 -23.34
CA ILE A 372 57.80 -7.43 -23.11
C ILE A 372 57.95 -7.21 -21.61
N ARG A 373 59.03 -6.54 -21.20
CA ARG A 373 59.20 -6.12 -19.82
C ARG A 373 58.46 -4.80 -19.62
N ILE A 374 57.47 -4.79 -18.73
CA ILE A 374 56.73 -3.59 -18.34
C ILE A 374 57.67 -2.69 -17.54
N ASP A 375 57.91 -1.48 -18.04
CA ASP A 375 58.77 -0.50 -17.38
C ASP A 375 57.92 0.63 -16.76
N GLU A 376 56.79 1.02 -17.37
CA GLU A 376 55.95 2.11 -16.89
C GLU A 376 54.45 1.88 -17.15
N LYS A 377 53.59 2.37 -16.25
CA LYS A 377 52.15 2.46 -16.46
C LYS A 377 51.85 3.67 -17.35
N ALA A 378 51.06 3.48 -18.40
CA ALA A 378 50.65 4.57 -19.27
C ALA A 378 49.72 5.52 -18.48
N LYS A 379 49.88 6.83 -18.68
CA LYS A 379 48.92 7.80 -18.14
C LYS A 379 47.62 7.66 -18.93
N PRO A 380 46.44 7.61 -18.27
CA PRO A 380 45.18 7.70 -18.97
C PRO A 380 45.22 8.96 -19.85
N ARG A 381 44.93 8.83 -21.14
CA ARG A 381 44.62 10.03 -21.92
C ARG A 381 43.36 10.61 -21.30
N ASP A 382 43.44 11.83 -20.78
CA ASP A 382 42.24 12.64 -20.58
C ASP A 382 41.45 12.55 -21.88
N ARG A 383 40.19 12.13 -21.79
CA ARG A 383 39.25 12.26 -22.90
C ARG A 383 39.16 13.75 -23.18
N ALA A 384 39.97 14.22 -24.12
CA ALA A 384 39.80 15.52 -24.73
C ALA A 384 38.38 15.56 -25.28
N GLN A 385 37.62 16.54 -24.79
CA GLN A 385 36.33 16.96 -25.34
C GLN A 385 36.42 16.95 -26.87
N GLY A 386 35.54 16.18 -27.49
CA GLY A 386 35.28 16.17 -28.92
C GLY A 386 33.80 16.41 -29.12
#